data_AF-A0AAJ0B8D8-F1
#
_entry.id   AF-A0AAJ0B8D8-F1
#
_cell.length_a   1.000
_cell.length_b   1.000
_cell.length_c   1.000
_cell.angle_alpha   90.00
_cell.angle_beta   90.00
_cell.angle_gamma   90.00
#
_symmetry.space_group_name_H-M   'P 1'
#
loop_
_entity.id
_entity.type
_entity.pdbx_description
1 polymer ?
#
loop_
_entity_poly.entity_id
_entity_poly.type
_entity_poly.pdbx_seq_one_letter_code
_entity_poly.pdbx_strand_id
1 'polypeptide(L)'
;MYALTTLTTLATLITATLAGPVVERLPNHPGLGRIVKRGEGVHLVNCVNYSAVVYCANDSDCNHFPGSGNQCIPDGGGITHWEGGDKRCTFPGTGTEFKWNIRSDAQSQANYVNVGTGNNGFHGFTIFKDDKHVMYKDGNGNACSSIYYALP
;
A
#
# COMPACT_ATOMS: atom_id res chain seq x y z
N MET A 1 16.72 57.22 -64.59
CA MET A 1 17.11 55.88 -65.11
C MET A 1 16.67 54.84 -64.10
N TYR A 2 15.99 53.82 -64.62
CA TYR A 2 15.34 52.66 -63.97
C TYR A 2 16.38 51.80 -63.18
N ALA A 3 16.05 50.91 -62.24
CA ALA A 3 14.86 50.07 -62.13
C ALA A 3 14.62 49.56 -60.68
N LEU A 4 13.34 49.39 -60.36
CA LEU A 4 12.81 48.48 -59.34
C LEU A 4 13.15 47.02 -59.68
N THR A 5 13.50 46.19 -58.69
CA THR A 5 13.36 44.73 -58.76
C THR A 5 13.04 44.13 -57.37
N THR A 6 11.74 43.94 -57.15
CA THR A 6 11.00 42.78 -56.61
C THR A 6 11.58 41.83 -55.53
N LEU A 7 10.72 41.62 -54.52
CA LEU A 7 10.61 40.59 -53.47
C LEU A 7 10.97 39.15 -53.87
N THR A 8 11.40 38.36 -52.87
CA THR A 8 10.75 37.06 -52.57
C THR A 8 11.00 36.66 -51.11
N THR A 9 9.93 36.71 -50.32
CA THR A 9 9.82 36.19 -48.95
C THR A 9 9.80 34.66 -48.95
N LEU A 10 10.75 34.03 -48.26
CA LEU A 10 10.70 32.59 -47.97
C LEU A 10 9.87 32.39 -46.68
N ALA A 11 8.66 31.85 -46.82
CA ALA A 11 7.86 31.40 -45.69
C ALA A 11 8.13 29.91 -45.44
N THR A 12 8.77 29.58 -44.32
CA THR A 12 8.93 28.19 -43.87
C THR A 12 7.65 27.72 -43.18
N LEU A 13 6.92 26.79 -43.79
CA LEU A 13 5.83 26.05 -43.15
C LEU A 13 6.41 25.14 -42.06
N ILE A 14 6.11 25.41 -40.80
CA ILE A 14 6.34 24.46 -39.70
C ILE A 14 5.08 23.59 -39.61
N THR A 15 5.18 22.34 -40.05
CA THR A 15 4.12 21.34 -39.87
C THR A 15 4.17 20.85 -38.42
N ALA A 16 3.26 21.34 -37.58
CA ALA A 16 3.06 20.78 -36.24
C ALA A 16 2.30 19.45 -36.37
N THR A 17 3.00 18.33 -36.18
CA THR A 17 2.35 17.02 -36.04
C THR A 17 1.73 16.93 -34.64
N LEU A 18 0.40 16.97 -34.56
CA LEU A 18 -0.33 16.63 -33.35
C LEU A 18 -0.23 15.11 -33.15
N ALA A 19 0.62 14.67 -32.23
CA ALA A 19 0.54 13.33 -31.68
C ALA A 19 -0.74 13.26 -30.83
N GLY A 20 -1.80 12.72 -31.39
CA GLY A 20 -2.99 12.36 -30.61
C GLY A 20 -2.63 11.28 -29.57
N PRO A 21 -3.35 11.21 -28.43
CA PRO A 21 -3.13 10.13 -27.48
C PRO A 21 -3.45 8.79 -28.17
N VAL A 22 -2.46 7.91 -28.22
CA VAL A 22 -2.66 6.52 -28.60
C VAL A 22 -3.55 5.90 -27.52
N VAL A 23 -4.82 5.66 -27.85
CA VAL A 23 -5.65 4.76 -27.06
C VAL A 23 -5.12 3.36 -27.30
N GLU A 24 -4.16 2.95 -26.48
CA GLU A 24 -3.66 1.58 -26.47
C GLU A 24 -4.79 0.68 -25.96
N ARG A 25 -5.50 0.04 -26.89
CA ARG A 25 -6.40 -1.06 -26.56
C ARG A 25 -5.54 -2.21 -26.07
N LEU A 26 -5.40 -2.33 -24.75
CA LEU A 26 -4.81 -3.52 -24.13
C LEU A 26 -5.58 -4.76 -24.60
N PRO A 27 -4.90 -5.77 -25.17
CA PRO A 27 -5.55 -7.02 -25.51
C PRO A 27 -5.99 -7.69 -24.21
N ASN A 28 -7.27 -8.07 -24.16
CA ASN A 28 -7.78 -9.06 -23.21
C ASN A 28 -6.90 -10.31 -23.30
N HIS A 29 -5.97 -10.48 -22.36
CA HIS A 29 -5.18 -11.70 -22.21
C HIS A 29 -5.58 -12.39 -20.90
N PRO A 30 -6.27 -13.54 -20.96
CA PRO A 30 -6.59 -14.30 -19.77
C PRO A 30 -5.32 -15.03 -19.31
N GLY A 31 -4.89 -14.80 -18.07
CA GLY A 31 -3.99 -15.72 -17.38
C GLY A 31 -2.50 -15.37 -17.32
N LEU A 32 -2.14 -14.12 -17.05
CA LEU A 32 -0.87 -13.82 -16.39
C LEU A 32 -1.17 -13.27 -15.01
N GLY A 33 -0.97 -14.11 -14.00
CA GLY A 33 -0.93 -13.68 -12.61
C GLY A 33 -0.01 -12.48 -12.52
N ARG A 34 -0.59 -11.32 -12.21
CA ARG A 34 0.13 -10.08 -11.91
C ARG A 34 1.27 -10.48 -10.98
N ILE A 35 2.52 -10.41 -11.45
CA ILE A 35 3.66 -10.43 -10.55
C ILE A 35 3.52 -9.12 -9.77
N VAL A 36 2.74 -9.18 -8.69
CA VAL A 36 2.71 -8.16 -7.66
C VAL A 36 4.16 -8.03 -7.25
N LYS A 37 4.73 -6.84 -7.43
CA LYS A 37 6.02 -6.48 -6.88
C LYS A 37 5.96 -6.90 -5.40
N ARG A 38 6.72 -7.93 -5.02
CA ARG A 38 6.74 -8.46 -3.65
C ARG A 38 7.46 -7.42 -2.79
N GLY A 39 6.70 -6.41 -2.38
CA GLY A 39 7.14 -5.29 -1.58
C GLY A 39 6.96 -5.58 -0.10
N GLU A 40 7.40 -4.64 0.72
CA GLU A 40 7.11 -4.67 2.14
C GLU A 40 5.60 -4.55 2.41
N GLY A 41 5.18 -5.06 3.56
CA GLY A 41 3.80 -4.99 4.03
C GLY A 41 3.75 -4.83 5.54
N VAL A 42 2.69 -4.20 6.03
CA VAL A 42 2.38 -4.12 7.46
C VAL A 42 1.01 -4.73 7.71
N HIS A 43 0.92 -5.66 8.66
CA HIS A 43 -0.32 -6.35 9.02
C HIS A 43 -0.75 -5.98 10.43
N LEU A 44 -2.02 -5.64 10.58
CA LEU A 44 -2.66 -5.38 11.87
C LEU A 44 -3.42 -6.65 12.23
N VAL A 45 -2.89 -7.41 13.18
CA VAL A 45 -3.34 -8.77 13.48
C VAL A 45 -3.96 -8.87 14.87
N ASN A 46 -5.02 -9.67 14.99
CA ASN A 46 -5.56 -10.08 16.28
C ASN A 46 -5.18 -11.52 16.55
N CYS A 47 -4.39 -11.73 17.60
CA CYS A 47 -4.19 -13.03 18.23
C CYS A 47 -5.29 -13.26 19.28
N VAL A 48 -5.33 -14.46 19.87
CA VAL A 48 -6.38 -14.89 20.81
C VAL A 48 -6.65 -13.87 21.93
N ASN A 49 -5.60 -13.30 22.52
CA ASN A 49 -5.70 -12.40 23.69
C ASN A 49 -4.94 -11.08 23.52
N TYR A 50 -4.32 -10.82 22.36
CA TYR A 50 -3.63 -9.57 22.08
C TYR A 50 -3.68 -9.21 20.60
N SER A 51 -3.45 -7.94 20.30
CA SER A 51 -3.24 -7.44 18.95
C SER A 51 -1.76 -7.12 18.73
N ALA A 52 -1.32 -7.22 17.48
CA ALA A 52 0.03 -6.84 17.08
C ALA A 52 0.03 -6.14 15.73
N VAL A 53 1.01 -5.26 15.53
CA VAL A 53 1.36 -4.72 14.21
C VAL A 53 2.61 -5.44 13.76
N VAL A 54 2.55 -6.08 12.60
CA VAL A 54 3.60 -6.94 12.06
C VAL A 54 4.17 -6.31 10.80
N TYR A 55 5.48 -6.14 10.75
CA TYR A 55 6.20 -5.71 9.56
C TYR A 55 6.77 -6.92 8.82
N CYS A 56 6.58 -6.96 7.51
CA CYS A 56 7.13 -7.97 6.64
C CYS A 56 7.89 -7.30 5.49
N ALA A 57 9.21 -7.49 5.45
CA ALA A 57 10.04 -6.99 4.35
C ALA A 57 9.66 -7.62 2.99
N ASN A 58 9.08 -8.81 3.03
CA ASN A 58 8.47 -9.49 1.89
C ASN A 58 7.05 -9.93 2.27
N ASP A 59 6.05 -9.16 1.88
CA ASP A 59 4.64 -9.40 2.22
C ASP A 59 4.15 -10.80 1.80
N SER A 60 4.67 -11.31 0.69
CA SER A 60 4.28 -12.63 0.17
C SER A 60 4.75 -13.83 0.99
N ASP A 61 5.58 -13.58 2.00
CA ASP A 61 6.10 -14.56 2.97
C ASP A 61 5.78 -14.10 4.39
N CYS A 62 4.65 -13.41 4.61
CA CYS A 62 4.27 -12.88 5.93
C CYS A 62 3.48 -13.90 6.78
N ASN A 63 3.50 -15.19 6.44
CA ASN A 63 2.69 -16.24 7.07
C ASN A 63 3.42 -16.98 8.22
N HIS A 64 4.40 -16.34 8.83
CA HIS A 64 5.20 -16.89 9.91
C HIS A 64 5.34 -15.90 11.07
N PHE A 65 5.68 -16.41 12.25
CA PHE A 65 5.89 -15.58 13.44
C PHE A 65 7.05 -14.59 13.18
N PRO A 66 6.80 -13.26 13.21
CA PRO A 66 7.74 -12.25 12.70
C PRO A 66 9.01 -12.04 13.56
N GLY A 67 9.05 -12.66 14.76
CA GLY A 67 10.08 -12.40 15.76
C GLY A 67 9.89 -11.06 16.47
N SER A 68 10.62 -10.83 17.56
CA SER A 68 10.39 -9.66 18.44
C SER A 68 10.71 -8.30 17.81
N GLY A 69 11.59 -8.26 16.81
CA GLY A 69 12.00 -7.01 16.16
C GLY A 69 11.04 -6.48 15.08
N ASN A 70 10.26 -7.38 14.46
CA ASN A 70 9.36 -7.07 13.35
C ASN A 70 7.89 -7.05 13.77
N GLN A 71 7.63 -7.00 15.08
CA GLN A 71 6.30 -6.78 15.62
C GLN A 71 6.33 -5.71 16.69
N CYS A 72 5.21 -5.04 16.87
CA CYS A 72 4.97 -4.22 18.05
C CYS A 72 3.55 -4.44 18.57
N ILE A 73 3.38 -4.26 19.88
CA ILE A 73 2.09 -4.45 20.55
C ILE A 73 1.48 -3.06 20.78
N PRO A 74 0.39 -2.71 20.09
CA PRO A 74 -0.31 -1.44 20.32
C PRO A 74 -0.96 -1.39 21.73
N ASP A 75 -1.14 -0.16 22.24
CA ASP A 75 -1.93 0.16 23.44
C ASP A 75 -1.58 -0.63 24.72
N GLY A 76 -0.31 -1.03 24.90
CA GLY A 76 0.16 -1.65 26.15
C GLY A 76 -0.29 -3.10 26.37
N GLY A 77 -0.94 -3.72 25.38
CA GLY A 77 -1.38 -5.12 25.41
C GLY A 77 -2.90 -5.30 25.33
N GLY A 78 -3.33 -6.52 25.01
CA GLY A 78 -4.74 -6.85 24.82
C GLY A 78 -5.22 -6.65 23.38
N ILE A 79 -6.53 -6.84 23.16
CA ILE A 79 -7.16 -6.70 21.84
C ILE A 79 -7.39 -5.22 21.53
N THR A 80 -6.81 -4.77 20.44
CA THR A 80 -6.92 -3.39 19.95
C THR A 80 -8.15 -3.21 19.08
N HIS A 81 -8.88 -2.12 19.33
CA HIS A 81 -9.81 -1.57 18.34
C HIS A 81 -9.01 -0.76 17.31
N TRP A 82 -8.99 -1.21 16.07
CA TRP A 82 -8.10 -0.67 15.03
C TRP A 82 -8.63 0.61 14.38
N GLU A 83 -9.96 0.72 14.34
CA GLU A 83 -10.71 1.76 13.66
C GLU A 83 -10.80 3.03 14.51
N GLY A 84 -10.96 4.16 13.83
CA GLY A 84 -11.19 5.47 14.46
C GLY A 84 -9.93 6.14 14.97
N GLY A 85 -9.65 7.33 14.42
CA GLY A 85 -8.58 8.22 14.85
C GLY A 85 -7.17 7.80 14.42
N ASP A 86 -6.20 8.62 14.80
CA ASP A 86 -4.77 8.40 14.51
C ASP A 86 -4.11 7.56 15.60
N LYS A 87 -3.75 6.34 15.23
CA LYS A 87 -3.12 5.35 16.10
C LYS A 87 -1.67 5.10 15.65
N ARG A 88 -0.86 4.54 16.53
CA ARG A 88 0.56 4.30 16.28
C ARG A 88 1.11 3.16 17.11
N CYS A 89 2.20 2.57 16.62
CA CYS A 89 2.90 1.48 17.26
C CYS A 89 4.40 1.57 16.92
N THR A 90 5.26 1.45 17.94
CA THR A 90 6.72 1.56 17.78
C THR A 90 7.35 0.17 17.80
N PHE A 91 8.10 -0.16 16.75
CA PHE A 91 8.84 -1.41 16.65
C PHE A 91 10.05 -1.37 17.60
N PRO A 92 10.12 -2.25 18.61
CA PRO A 92 11.15 -2.18 19.64
C PRO A 92 12.55 -2.50 19.10
N GLY A 93 12.64 -3.26 18.00
CA GLY A 93 13.93 -3.62 17.38
C GLY A 93 14.61 -2.45 16.65
N THR A 94 13.85 -1.51 16.10
CA THR A 94 14.37 -0.43 15.24
C THR A 94 14.06 0.98 15.76
N GLY A 95 13.08 1.13 16.65
CA GLY A 95 12.52 2.42 17.05
C GLY A 95 11.63 3.07 15.98
N THR A 96 11.40 2.40 14.85
CA THR A 96 10.50 2.89 13.80
C THR A 96 9.07 2.91 14.31
N GLU A 97 8.36 4.00 14.05
CA GLU A 97 6.94 4.13 14.40
C GLU A 97 6.08 3.97 13.14
N PHE A 98 5.15 3.02 13.17
CA PHE A 98 4.09 2.93 12.17
C PHE A 98 2.83 3.61 12.71
N LYS A 99 2.34 4.60 11.97
CA LYS A 99 1.10 5.33 12.25
C LYS A 99 0.03 4.89 11.27
N TRP A 100 -1.22 4.83 11.72
CA TRP A 100 -2.35 4.55 10.86
C TRP A 100 -3.59 5.35 11.23
N ASN A 101 -4.44 5.55 10.23
CA ASN A 101 -5.79 6.06 10.36
C ASN A 101 -6.72 5.17 9.54
N ILE A 102 -7.63 4.47 10.23
CA ILE A 102 -8.61 3.58 9.63
C ILE A 102 -10.00 4.14 9.91
N ARG A 103 -10.84 4.22 8.87
CA ARG A 103 -12.20 4.73 8.99
C ARG A 103 -12.98 3.95 10.05
N SER A 104 -13.84 4.65 10.80
CA SER A 104 -14.66 4.03 11.86
C SER A 104 -15.62 2.95 11.34
N ASP A 105 -16.00 3.01 10.05
CA ASP A 105 -16.88 2.06 9.38
C ASP A 105 -16.11 0.95 8.63
N ALA A 106 -14.79 0.82 8.82
CA ALA A 106 -13.97 -0.10 8.05
C ALA A 106 -14.46 -1.56 8.12
N GLN A 107 -14.90 -2.05 9.28
CA GLN A 107 -15.39 -3.42 9.42
C GLN A 107 -16.69 -3.72 8.65
N SER A 108 -17.51 -2.72 8.36
CA SER A 108 -18.72 -2.90 7.55
C SER A 108 -18.46 -2.89 6.05
N GLN A 109 -17.26 -2.50 5.61
CA GLN A 109 -16.89 -2.50 4.20
C GLN A 109 -16.65 -3.92 3.67
N ALA A 110 -16.64 -4.10 2.36
CA ALA A 110 -16.23 -5.35 1.73
C ALA A 110 -14.76 -5.68 2.03
N ASN A 111 -14.38 -6.95 1.98
CA ASN A 111 -12.98 -7.33 2.13
C ASN A 111 -12.15 -6.79 0.96
N TYR A 112 -10.87 -6.53 1.22
CA TYR A 112 -9.86 -6.07 0.27
C TYR A 112 -10.06 -4.65 -0.30
N VAL A 113 -10.98 -3.88 0.27
CA VAL A 113 -11.16 -2.47 -0.10
C VAL A 113 -10.29 -1.56 0.76
N ASN A 114 -9.89 -0.43 0.19
CA ASN A 114 -9.19 0.62 0.91
C ASN A 114 -10.10 1.20 2.00
N VAL A 115 -9.60 1.21 3.24
CA VAL A 115 -10.30 1.69 4.44
C VAL A 115 -9.47 2.69 5.25
N GLY A 116 -8.27 3.04 4.80
CA GLY A 116 -7.38 3.87 5.59
C GLY A 116 -6.01 4.11 4.96
N THR A 117 -5.18 4.81 5.73
CA THR A 117 -3.80 5.16 5.34
C THR A 117 -2.85 4.89 6.49
N GLY A 118 -1.61 4.58 6.15
CA GLY A 118 -0.52 4.37 7.11
C GLY A 118 0.75 5.11 6.69
N ASN A 119 1.72 5.22 7.60
CA ASN A 119 3.03 5.83 7.35
C ASN A 119 4.05 5.33 8.39
N ASN A 120 5.27 5.06 7.95
CA ASN A 120 6.40 4.67 8.82
C ASN A 120 7.47 5.78 8.98
N GLY A 121 7.21 6.98 8.44
CA GLY A 121 8.15 8.11 8.41
C GLY A 121 9.07 8.13 7.19
N PHE A 122 9.14 7.04 6.42
CA PHE A 122 9.88 6.97 5.16
C PHE A 122 8.95 7.05 3.94
N HIS A 123 7.82 6.34 3.94
CA HIS A 123 6.76 6.47 2.95
C HIS A 123 5.38 6.12 3.52
N GLY A 124 4.35 6.49 2.74
CA GLY A 124 2.95 6.18 3.05
C GLY A 124 2.55 4.78 2.60
N PHE A 125 1.48 4.28 3.22
CA PHE A 125 0.85 2.99 2.93
C PHE A 125 -0.65 3.19 2.70
N THR A 126 -1.22 2.40 1.82
CA THR A 126 -2.68 2.22 1.70
C THR A 126 -3.11 1.05 2.55
N ILE A 127 -4.12 1.23 3.41
CA ILE A 127 -4.63 0.18 4.30
C ILE A 127 -5.91 -0.41 3.73
N PHE A 128 -5.96 -1.74 3.65
CA PHE A 128 -7.07 -2.52 3.16
C PHE A 128 -7.66 -3.38 4.27
N LYS A 129 -8.99 -3.54 4.25
CA LYS A 129 -9.65 -4.55 5.08
C LYS A 129 -9.24 -5.94 4.62
N ASP A 130 -8.86 -6.81 5.55
CA ASP A 130 -8.61 -8.21 5.25
C ASP A 130 -9.85 -9.08 5.56
N ASP A 131 -9.80 -10.35 5.16
CA ASP A 131 -10.87 -11.32 5.34
C ASP A 131 -10.83 -12.07 6.69
N LYS A 132 -9.86 -11.76 7.56
CA LYS A 132 -9.67 -12.38 8.89
C LYS A 132 -9.16 -13.81 8.85
N HIS A 133 -8.54 -14.23 7.75
CA HIS A 133 -7.82 -15.50 7.71
C HIS A 133 -6.71 -15.54 8.77
N VAL A 134 -6.37 -16.76 9.23
CA VAL A 134 -5.23 -16.97 10.12
C VAL A 134 -3.95 -16.74 9.32
N MET A 135 -3.18 -15.73 9.71
CA MET A 135 -1.92 -15.36 9.05
C MET A 135 -0.77 -16.23 9.55
N TYR A 136 -0.63 -16.38 10.87
CA TYR A 136 0.41 -17.20 11.49
C TYR A 136 -0.04 -17.71 12.87
N LYS A 137 0.78 -18.58 13.47
CA LYS A 137 0.70 -18.94 14.89
C LYS A 137 1.87 -18.37 15.66
N ASP A 138 1.63 -17.79 16.83
CA ASP A 138 2.71 -17.27 17.67
C ASP A 138 3.56 -18.38 18.32
N GLY A 139 4.60 -17.99 19.07
CA GLY A 139 5.47 -18.94 19.76
C GLY A 139 4.77 -19.85 20.80
N ASN A 140 3.56 -19.49 21.21
CA ASN A 140 2.72 -20.28 22.12
C ASN A 140 1.65 -21.10 21.38
N GLY A 141 1.62 -21.04 20.05
CA GLY A 141 0.64 -21.73 19.21
C GLY A 141 -0.71 -21.01 19.05
N ASN A 142 -0.84 -19.77 19.54
CA ASN A 142 -2.06 -18.99 19.37
C ASN A 142 -2.19 -18.55 17.91
N ALA A 143 -3.39 -18.73 17.34
CA ALA A 143 -3.69 -18.23 16.01
C ALA A 143 -3.78 -16.70 16.01
N CYS A 144 -3.11 -16.06 15.05
CA CYS A 144 -3.15 -14.64 14.80
C CYS A 144 -3.77 -14.39 13.43
N SER A 145 -4.93 -13.72 13.41
CA SER A 145 -5.68 -13.41 12.19
C SER A 145 -5.36 -12.01 11.68
N SER A 146 -5.16 -11.89 10.37
CA SER A 146 -4.98 -10.59 9.72
C SER A 146 -6.31 -9.83 9.67
N ILE A 147 -6.38 -8.65 10.27
CA ILE A 147 -7.60 -7.82 10.27
C ILE A 147 -7.51 -6.76 9.18
N TYR A 148 -6.33 -6.16 9.04
CA TYR A 148 -6.00 -5.19 8.00
C TYR A 148 -4.58 -5.43 7.53
N TYR A 149 -4.32 -5.12 6.26
CA TYR A 149 -2.97 -5.10 5.71
C TYR A 149 -2.71 -3.77 5.01
N ALA A 150 -1.45 -3.34 5.02
CA ALA A 150 -1.01 -2.07 4.49
C ALA A 150 0.12 -2.31 3.48
N LEU A 151 -0.04 -1.72 2.30
CA LEU A 151 0.93 -1.82 1.19
C LEU A 151 1.36 -0.41 0.74
N PRO A 152 2.63 -0.20 0.35
CA PRO A 152 3.11 1.07 -0.20
C PRO A 152 2.37 1.53 -1.47
#